data_AF-A0A526WKG3-F1
#
_entry.id   AF-A0A526WKG3-F1
#
_cell.length_a   1.000
_cell.length_b   1.000
_cell.length_c   1.000
_cell.angle_alpha   90.00
_cell.angle_beta   90.00
_cell.angle_gamma   90.00
#
_symmetry.space_group_name_H-M   'P 1'
#
loop_
_entity.id
_entity.type
_entity.pdbx_description
1 polymer ?
#
loop_
_entity_poly.entity_id
_entity_poly.type
_entity_poly.pdbx_seq_one_letter_code
_entity_poly.pdbx_strand_id
1 'polypeptide(L)'
;MLAIPASVQWPEGKRFAFTVFDDTDFATLENTRPVYDFLGECGFRTTKSVWPLAGRRRTSTEGSTCDDPKYLNWIFELRDAGFEIGHHMATYHTSQRADTIKALDIFEQLFNGPPATMANHVDCLETIYWGDSRLTGLNRQLYNIATRFGRRRISYGHVPGDPHFWGDACQARIKYVRNFVFPEINALKLCPFMPYHDPQRPFVNLWFASSEGAEVRSFTDCISEEAQDRLEAEGGACIMYTHFACGFYKDGRLDQRFADRMRRLGRKNGWFVPVRTLLDFLLASRDTHTLTDTERRTLERRWLISKLRTGTS
;
A
#
# COMPACT_ATOMS: atom_id res chain seq x y z
N MET A 1 -3.30 -4.37 -26.81
CA MET A 1 -2.19 -4.88 -25.97
C MET A 1 -1.44 -3.66 -25.47
N LEU A 2 -1.33 -3.44 -24.15
CA LEU A 2 -0.49 -2.35 -23.65
C LEU A 2 0.96 -2.70 -23.99
N ALA A 3 1.74 -1.76 -24.54
CA ALA A 3 3.15 -1.97 -24.81
C ALA A 3 3.84 -2.43 -23.52
N ILE A 4 4.63 -3.51 -23.62
CA ILE A 4 5.48 -3.94 -22.50
C ILE A 4 6.48 -2.79 -22.30
N PRO A 5 6.53 -2.14 -21.12
CA PRO A 5 7.49 -1.08 -20.89
C PRO A 5 8.90 -1.61 -21.15
N ALA A 6 9.80 -0.73 -21.60
CA ALA A 6 11.23 -1.04 -21.65
C ALA A 6 11.67 -1.63 -20.30
N SER A 7 12.57 -2.62 -20.33
CA SER A 7 13.08 -3.23 -19.12
C SER A 7 13.69 -2.16 -18.21
N VAL A 8 13.16 -2.04 -17.00
CA VAL A 8 13.62 -1.05 -16.02
C VAL A 8 15.09 -1.35 -15.69
N GLN A 9 15.96 -0.35 -15.86
CA GLN A 9 17.37 -0.47 -15.50
C GLN A 9 17.53 -0.18 -14.01
N TRP A 10 17.42 -1.22 -13.18
CA TRP A 10 17.53 -1.05 -11.73
C TRP A 10 18.92 -0.57 -11.31
N PRO A 11 19.02 0.26 -10.26
CA PRO A 11 20.29 0.80 -9.79
C PRO A 11 21.25 -0.31 -9.36
N GLU A 12 22.54 -0.03 -9.32
CA GLU A 12 23.58 -0.96 -8.82
C GLU A 12 23.63 -2.33 -9.53
N GLY A 13 23.12 -2.41 -10.77
CA GLY A 13 23.04 -3.66 -11.52
C GLY A 13 22.08 -4.68 -10.89
N LYS A 14 21.12 -4.22 -10.08
CA LYS A 14 20.04 -5.07 -9.56
C LYS A 14 19.19 -5.61 -10.70
N ARG A 15 18.53 -6.74 -10.46
CA ARG A 15 17.76 -7.46 -11.48
C ARG A 15 16.28 -7.14 -11.44
N PHE A 16 15.74 -6.86 -10.26
CA PHE A 16 14.33 -6.56 -10.00
C PHE A 16 14.22 -5.73 -8.72
N ALA A 17 13.02 -5.25 -8.39
CA ALA A 17 12.74 -4.61 -7.11
C ALA A 17 11.69 -5.36 -6.29
N PHE A 18 11.83 -5.36 -4.97
CA PHE A 18 10.83 -5.88 -4.06
C PHE A 18 10.74 -5.00 -2.81
N THR A 19 9.52 -4.66 -2.43
CA THR A 19 9.24 -3.93 -1.19
C THR A 19 7.88 -4.31 -0.63
N VAL A 20 7.59 -3.86 0.58
CA VAL A 20 6.33 -4.10 1.28
C VAL A 20 5.77 -2.78 1.79
N PHE A 21 4.48 -2.55 1.56
CA PHE A 21 3.66 -1.62 2.32
C PHE A 21 2.91 -2.42 3.38
N ASP A 22 3.32 -2.29 4.63
CA ASP A 22 2.68 -2.93 5.77
C ASP A 22 1.60 -2.02 6.35
N ASP A 23 0.37 -2.50 6.25
CA ASP A 23 -0.79 -1.92 6.89
C ASP A 23 -0.69 -2.02 8.42
N THR A 24 -1.26 -1.05 9.12
CA THR A 24 -1.19 -1.01 10.58
C THR A 24 -2.35 -1.70 11.27
N ASP A 25 -3.34 -2.22 10.53
CA ASP A 25 -4.43 -2.99 11.13
C ASP A 25 -3.88 -4.16 11.97
N PHE A 26 -4.46 -4.34 13.17
CA PHE A 26 -4.09 -5.36 14.16
C PHE A 26 -2.64 -5.30 14.67
N ALA A 27 -1.82 -4.36 14.19
CA ALA A 27 -0.40 -4.30 14.53
C ALA A 27 -0.23 -3.87 15.98
N THR A 28 0.55 -4.63 16.73
CA THR A 28 1.07 -4.25 18.04
C THR A 28 2.58 -4.32 18.02
N LEU A 29 3.22 -3.74 19.03
CA LEU A 29 4.67 -3.86 19.19
C LEU A 29 5.10 -5.34 19.26
N GLU A 30 4.35 -6.16 19.99
CA GLU A 30 4.67 -7.56 20.28
C GLU A 30 4.56 -8.46 19.05
N ASN A 31 3.57 -8.23 18.18
CA ASN A 31 3.35 -9.08 17.02
C ASN A 31 4.11 -8.62 15.77
N THR A 32 4.46 -7.33 15.68
CA THR A 32 5.04 -6.75 14.47
C THR A 32 6.56 -6.54 14.58
N ARG A 33 7.09 -6.18 15.75
CA ARG A 33 8.54 -5.98 15.94
C ARG A 33 9.38 -7.19 15.51
N PRO A 34 9.06 -8.44 15.90
CA PRO A 34 9.85 -9.61 15.48
C PRO A 34 9.89 -9.81 13.96
N VAL A 35 8.84 -9.38 13.25
CA VAL A 35 8.79 -9.44 11.78
C VAL A 35 9.77 -8.42 11.19
N TYR A 36 9.78 -7.18 11.70
CA TYR A 36 10.70 -6.14 11.20
C TYR A 36 12.16 -6.41 11.54
N ASP A 37 12.45 -6.94 12.73
CA ASP A 37 13.80 -7.36 13.11
C ASP A 37 14.32 -8.39 12.09
N PHE A 38 13.51 -9.41 11.77
CA PHE A 38 13.83 -10.41 10.76
C PHE A 38 13.97 -9.85 9.34
N LEU A 39 13.12 -8.92 8.93
CA LEU A 39 13.24 -8.24 7.63
C LEU A 39 14.56 -7.47 7.53
N GLY A 40 14.93 -6.78 8.61
CA GLY A 40 16.19 -6.05 8.72
C GLY A 40 17.40 -6.95 8.58
N GLU A 41 17.40 -8.10 9.27
CA GLU A 41 18.44 -9.15 9.16
C GLU A 41 18.57 -9.71 7.75
N CYS A 42 17.45 -9.85 7.02
CA CYS A 42 17.45 -10.31 5.63
C CYS A 42 17.81 -9.20 4.62
N GLY A 43 18.11 -7.98 5.07
CA GLY A 43 18.51 -6.86 4.23
C GLY A 43 17.37 -6.09 3.58
N PHE A 44 16.12 -6.30 4.01
CA PHE A 44 14.98 -5.54 3.50
C PHE A 44 14.83 -4.21 4.22
N ARG A 45 14.45 -3.17 3.47
CA ARG A 45 13.85 -1.95 3.99
C ARG A 45 12.49 -1.77 3.34
N THR A 46 11.46 -1.71 4.15
CA THR A 46 10.05 -1.66 3.73
C THR A 46 9.38 -0.41 4.28
N THR A 47 8.07 -0.30 4.10
CA THR A 47 7.26 0.81 4.59
C THR A 47 6.31 0.32 5.67
N LYS A 48 6.46 0.85 6.89
CA LYS A 48 5.51 0.65 8.00
C LYS A 48 4.51 1.79 8.01
N SER A 49 3.25 1.53 7.76
CA SER A 49 2.22 2.55 7.97
C SER A 49 1.86 2.69 9.45
N VAL A 50 1.34 3.86 9.84
CA VAL A 50 0.94 4.16 11.23
C VAL A 50 -0.38 4.93 11.28
N TRP A 51 -1.03 4.86 12.45
CA TRP A 51 -2.07 5.80 12.87
C TRP A 51 -1.49 6.88 13.78
N PRO A 52 -1.50 8.16 13.36
CA PRO A 52 -1.02 9.25 14.20
C PRO A 52 -1.87 9.49 15.45
N LEU A 53 -3.16 9.17 15.41
CA LEU A 53 -4.10 9.41 16.50
C LEU A 53 -4.61 8.11 17.13
N ALA A 54 -4.79 8.13 18.45
CA ALA A 54 -5.59 7.14 19.16
C ALA A 54 -7.05 7.17 18.66
N GLY A 55 -7.65 5.99 18.51
CA GLY A 55 -9.06 5.87 18.20
C GLY A 55 -9.93 6.13 19.43
N ARG A 56 -11.17 6.57 19.18
CA ARG A 56 -12.18 6.82 20.23
C ARG A 56 -13.24 5.73 20.29
N ARG A 57 -13.19 4.74 19.39
CA ARG A 57 -14.18 3.68 19.24
C ARG A 57 -13.47 2.37 19.00
N ARG A 58 -13.80 1.32 19.73
CA ARG A 58 -13.28 -0.02 19.44
C ARG A 58 -13.79 -0.49 18.08
N THR A 59 -12.89 -1.07 17.29
CA THR A 59 -13.21 -1.75 16.04
C THR A 59 -12.58 -3.13 16.05
N SER A 60 -12.98 -3.99 15.12
CA SER A 60 -12.39 -5.32 14.99
C SER A 60 -10.97 -5.29 14.43
N THR A 61 -10.51 -4.15 13.87
CA THR A 61 -9.23 -3.97 13.17
C THR A 61 -8.22 -3.12 13.95
N GLU A 62 -8.53 -2.75 15.20
CA GLU A 62 -7.68 -1.91 16.05
C GLU A 62 -6.26 -2.48 16.22
N GLY A 63 -5.29 -1.57 16.34
CA GLY A 63 -3.88 -1.82 16.60
C GLY A 63 -3.24 -0.60 17.26
N SER A 64 -1.95 -0.69 17.56
CA SER A 64 -1.16 0.36 18.20
C SER A 64 -1.12 1.64 17.34
N THR A 65 -1.15 2.77 18.02
CA THR A 65 -1.09 4.11 17.41
C THR A 65 0.14 4.85 17.91
N CYS A 66 0.47 5.97 17.26
CA CYS A 66 1.55 6.84 17.72
C CYS A 66 1.30 7.50 19.10
N ASP A 67 0.10 7.37 19.66
CA ASP A 67 -0.22 7.83 21.01
C ASP A 67 0.43 6.93 22.10
N ASP A 68 0.74 5.67 21.78
CA ASP A 68 1.50 4.78 22.68
C ASP A 68 3.01 5.10 22.60
N PRO A 69 3.63 5.59 23.68
CA PRO A 69 5.05 5.96 23.67
C PRO A 69 6.00 4.81 23.35
N LYS A 70 5.66 3.56 23.73
CA LYS A 70 6.52 2.40 23.45
C LYS A 70 6.48 2.04 21.98
N TYR A 71 5.28 2.04 21.40
CA TYR A 71 5.10 1.82 19.96
C TYR A 71 5.78 2.93 19.17
N LEU A 72 5.56 4.20 19.53
CA LEU A 72 6.16 5.34 18.85
C LEU A 72 7.69 5.30 18.88
N ASN A 73 8.30 4.93 20.01
CA ASN A 73 9.75 4.77 20.09
C ASN A 73 10.26 3.71 19.11
N TRP A 74 9.57 2.57 18.99
CA TRP A 74 9.91 1.55 18.00
C TRP A 74 9.74 2.05 16.55
N ILE A 75 8.72 2.85 16.27
CA ILE A 75 8.55 3.49 14.95
C ILE A 75 9.73 4.43 14.64
N PHE A 76 10.26 5.17 15.63
CA PHE A 76 11.49 5.94 15.44
C PHE A 76 12.72 5.07 15.19
N GLU A 77 12.87 3.95 15.91
CA GLU A 77 13.93 2.97 15.66
C GLU A 77 13.87 2.45 14.21
N LEU A 78 12.67 2.13 13.69
CA LEU A 78 12.50 1.71 12.29
C LEU A 78 12.90 2.80 11.29
N ARG A 79 12.45 4.05 11.51
CA ARG A 79 12.83 5.19 10.66
C ARG A 79 14.35 5.34 10.61
N ASP A 80 15.00 5.32 11.76
CA ASP A 80 16.45 5.53 11.87
C ASP A 80 17.24 4.35 11.29
N ALA A 81 16.65 3.15 11.28
CA ALA A 81 17.19 1.99 10.58
C ALA A 81 16.99 2.03 9.05
N GLY A 82 16.28 3.03 8.50
CA GLY A 82 16.06 3.23 7.07
C GLY A 82 14.77 2.65 6.51
N PHE A 83 13.82 2.25 7.35
CA PHE A 83 12.46 1.95 6.92
C PHE A 83 11.69 3.25 6.66
N GLU A 84 10.73 3.21 5.74
CA GLU A 84 9.81 4.34 5.56
C GLU A 84 8.65 4.24 6.56
N ILE A 85 8.23 5.39 7.08
CA ILE A 85 6.97 5.51 7.82
C ILE A 85 5.91 6.05 6.86
N GLY A 86 4.85 5.26 6.64
CA GLY A 86 3.71 5.60 5.78
C GLY A 86 2.46 6.00 6.59
N HIS A 87 1.44 6.50 5.91
CA HIS A 87 0.18 6.91 6.55
C HIS A 87 -0.96 5.94 6.26
N HIS A 88 -1.72 5.55 7.29
CA HIS A 88 -2.90 4.70 7.15
C HIS A 88 -4.15 5.37 7.72
N MET A 89 -4.45 6.59 7.26
CA MET A 89 -5.51 7.44 7.78
C MET A 89 -5.19 7.95 9.20
N ALA A 90 -6.11 8.73 9.77
CA ALA A 90 -5.93 9.32 11.09
C ALA A 90 -5.89 8.27 12.21
N THR A 91 -6.77 7.28 12.13
CA THR A 91 -6.94 6.18 13.08
C THR A 91 -7.75 5.04 12.45
N TYR A 92 -8.02 3.97 13.21
CA TYR A 92 -8.72 2.74 12.78
C TYR A 92 -10.25 2.86 12.64
N HIS A 93 -10.79 4.07 12.60
CA HIS A 93 -12.20 4.33 12.39
C HIS A 93 -12.40 5.65 11.64
N THR A 94 -13.63 5.84 11.13
CA THR A 94 -14.00 7.06 10.42
C THR A 94 -13.67 8.31 11.22
N SER A 95 -12.98 9.24 10.56
CA SER A 95 -12.53 10.52 11.09
C SER A 95 -13.14 11.67 10.30
N GLN A 96 -13.56 12.72 11.01
CA GLN A 96 -13.97 13.96 10.34
C GLN A 96 -12.74 14.67 9.78
N ARG A 97 -12.96 15.59 8.83
CA ARG A 97 -11.89 16.40 8.24
C ARG A 97 -10.91 16.96 9.29
N ALA A 98 -11.42 17.55 10.37
CA ALA A 98 -10.58 18.17 11.40
C ALA A 98 -9.62 17.17 12.05
N ASP A 99 -10.08 15.94 12.35
CA ASP A 99 -9.22 14.89 12.90
C ASP A 99 -8.22 14.38 11.84
N THR A 100 -8.62 14.29 10.56
CA THR A 100 -7.71 13.95 9.45
C THR A 100 -6.59 14.97 9.28
N ILE A 101 -6.91 16.27 9.28
CA ILE A 101 -5.89 17.33 9.19
C ILE A 101 -4.97 17.29 10.40
N LYS A 102 -5.54 17.17 11.61
CA LYS A 102 -4.75 17.04 12.84
C LYS A 102 -3.78 15.86 12.79
N ALA A 103 -4.22 14.72 12.26
CA ALA A 103 -3.36 13.55 12.13
C ALA A 103 -2.20 13.77 11.17
N LEU A 104 -2.41 14.49 10.06
CA LEU A 104 -1.35 14.87 9.13
C LEU A 104 -0.36 15.86 9.78
N ASP A 105 -0.86 16.85 10.53
CA ASP A 105 -0.01 17.79 11.26
C ASP A 105 0.86 17.06 12.31
N ILE A 106 0.28 16.11 13.05
CA ILE A 106 1.03 15.28 14.01
C ILE A 106 2.05 14.40 13.30
N PHE A 107 1.68 13.77 12.18
CA PHE A 107 2.62 12.98 11.40
C PHE A 107 3.83 13.84 10.98
N GLU A 108 3.58 15.05 10.47
CA GLU A 108 4.63 15.99 10.06
C GLU A 108 5.56 16.36 11.22
N GLN A 109 4.99 16.61 12.40
CA GLN A 109 5.75 16.91 13.62
C GLN A 109 6.60 15.73 14.09
N LEU A 110 6.08 14.51 14.04
CA LEU A 110 6.78 13.31 14.49
C LEU A 110 7.91 12.90 13.54
N PHE A 111 7.70 13.04 12.23
CA PHE A 111 8.56 12.45 11.20
C PHE A 111 9.30 13.49 10.33
N ASN A 112 9.27 14.76 10.72
CA ASN A 112 9.96 15.88 10.05
C ASN A 112 9.56 16.03 8.57
N GLY A 113 8.28 15.85 8.28
CA GLY A 113 7.74 16.01 6.93
C GLY A 113 6.46 15.20 6.69
N PRO A 114 5.73 15.48 5.61
CA PRO A 114 4.46 14.83 5.36
C PRO A 114 4.66 13.38 4.91
N PRO A 115 3.64 12.53 5.05
CA PRO A 115 3.73 11.15 4.59
C PRO A 115 3.85 11.10 3.07
N ALA A 116 4.90 10.45 2.57
CA ALA A 116 5.07 10.29 1.14
C ALA A 116 4.09 9.25 0.57
N THR A 117 3.89 8.15 1.28
CA THR A 117 3.02 7.04 0.87
C THR A 117 1.84 6.85 1.82
N MET A 118 0.70 6.47 1.28
CA MET A 118 -0.47 6.11 2.07
C MET A 118 -1.28 4.97 1.47
N ALA A 119 -2.08 4.36 2.35
CA ALA A 119 -3.14 3.44 2.03
C ALA A 119 -4.43 3.87 2.72
N ASN A 120 -5.56 3.80 2.02
CA ASN A 120 -6.87 3.93 2.66
C ASN A 120 -7.14 2.75 3.61
N HIS A 121 -7.68 3.03 4.80
CA HIS A 121 -8.28 2.04 5.69
C HIS A 121 -9.67 1.65 5.19
N VAL A 122 -10.05 0.38 5.37
CA VAL A 122 -11.35 -0.13 4.92
C VAL A 122 -12.49 0.46 5.76
N ASP A 123 -13.69 0.54 5.17
CA ASP A 123 -14.93 0.94 5.83
C ASP A 123 -14.91 2.32 6.53
N CYS A 124 -14.00 3.21 6.12
CA CYS A 124 -13.94 4.60 6.57
C CYS A 124 -14.53 5.58 5.53
N LEU A 125 -15.40 6.48 5.98
CA LEU A 125 -16.11 7.42 5.10
C LEU A 125 -15.17 8.45 4.48
N GLU A 126 -14.12 8.85 5.18
CA GLU A 126 -13.11 9.80 4.72
C GLU A 126 -12.13 9.19 3.72
N THR A 127 -12.22 7.91 3.36
CA THR A 127 -11.34 7.33 2.33
C THR A 127 -11.39 8.13 1.02
N ILE A 128 -10.24 8.23 0.34
CA ILE A 128 -10.11 8.97 -0.94
C ILE A 128 -10.36 8.02 -2.11
N TYR A 129 -11.34 8.35 -2.96
CA TYR A 129 -11.76 7.59 -4.14
C TYR A 129 -11.90 6.07 -3.92
N TRP A 130 -12.58 5.67 -2.85
CA TRP A 130 -12.77 4.26 -2.49
C TRP A 130 -14.14 3.69 -2.91
N GLY A 131 -14.32 2.38 -2.72
CA GLY A 131 -15.53 1.67 -3.16
C GLY A 131 -15.74 1.83 -4.67
N ASP A 132 -16.96 2.16 -5.08
CA ASP A 132 -17.31 2.36 -6.48
C ASP A 132 -16.68 3.61 -7.12
N SER A 133 -16.14 4.53 -6.31
CA SER A 133 -15.38 5.70 -6.77
C SER A 133 -14.00 5.33 -7.34
N ARG A 134 -13.52 4.09 -7.08
CA ARG A 134 -12.32 3.54 -7.72
C ARG A 134 -12.50 3.26 -9.20
N LEU A 135 -13.73 3.18 -9.70
CA LEU A 135 -14.04 2.73 -11.06
C LEU A 135 -14.82 3.78 -11.85
N THR A 136 -14.92 3.64 -13.17
CA THR A 136 -15.69 4.53 -14.04
C THR A 136 -16.64 3.75 -14.96
N GLY A 137 -17.64 4.45 -15.51
CA GLY A 137 -18.55 3.91 -16.53
C GLY A 137 -19.12 2.52 -16.22
N LEU A 138 -19.05 1.63 -17.21
CA LEU A 138 -19.56 0.25 -17.09
C LEU A 138 -18.81 -0.57 -16.02
N ASN A 139 -17.51 -0.32 -15.79
CA ASN A 139 -16.76 -1.02 -14.73
C ASN A 139 -17.37 -0.74 -13.36
N ARG A 140 -17.73 0.53 -13.10
CA ARG A 140 -18.42 0.94 -11.86
C ARG A 140 -19.77 0.25 -11.72
N GLN A 141 -20.56 0.19 -12.79
CA GLN A 141 -21.88 -0.47 -12.77
C GLN A 141 -21.76 -1.97 -12.46
N LEU A 142 -20.85 -2.68 -13.14
CA LEU A 142 -20.61 -4.10 -12.91
C LEU A 142 -20.15 -4.38 -11.48
N TYR A 143 -19.25 -3.56 -10.95
CA TYR A 143 -18.79 -3.67 -9.56
C TYR A 143 -19.91 -3.43 -8.55
N ASN A 144 -20.75 -2.42 -8.78
CA ASN A 144 -21.91 -2.16 -7.95
C ASN A 144 -22.89 -3.34 -7.96
N ILE A 145 -23.16 -3.95 -9.11
CA ILE A 145 -24.01 -5.14 -9.19
C ILE A 145 -23.36 -6.33 -8.46
N ALA A 146 -22.08 -6.61 -8.74
CA ALA A 146 -21.35 -7.72 -8.14
C ALA A 146 -21.26 -7.64 -6.61
N THR A 147 -21.21 -6.43 -6.07
CA THR A 147 -21.17 -6.16 -4.62
C THR A 147 -22.56 -5.94 -4.02
N ARG A 148 -23.64 -6.20 -4.78
CA ARG A 148 -25.04 -5.93 -4.38
C ARG A 148 -25.24 -4.51 -3.85
N PHE A 149 -24.54 -3.56 -4.47
CA PHE A 149 -24.48 -2.13 -4.14
C PHE A 149 -23.91 -1.81 -2.74
N GLY A 150 -23.37 -2.79 -2.01
CA GLY A 150 -22.78 -2.57 -0.68
C GLY A 150 -21.50 -1.74 -0.68
N ARG A 151 -20.86 -1.55 -1.85
CA ARG A 151 -19.66 -0.71 -2.02
C ARG A 151 -19.93 0.62 -2.71
N ARG A 152 -21.20 0.98 -2.91
CA ARG A 152 -21.63 2.21 -3.58
C ARG A 152 -21.66 3.37 -2.59
N ARG A 153 -21.05 4.51 -2.93
CA ARG A 153 -21.11 5.76 -2.13
C ARG A 153 -20.74 5.53 -0.65
N ILE A 154 -19.61 4.86 -0.42
CA ILE A 154 -19.06 4.60 0.91
C ILE A 154 -17.82 5.44 1.22
N SER A 155 -17.50 6.39 0.35
CA SER A 155 -16.26 7.15 0.36
C SER A 155 -16.54 8.58 -0.06
N TYR A 156 -16.16 9.52 0.81
CA TYR A 156 -16.51 10.93 0.78
C TYR A 156 -15.31 11.85 0.97
N GLY A 157 -14.11 11.30 1.22
CA GLY A 157 -12.87 12.09 1.36
C GLY A 157 -12.58 13.00 0.17
N HIS A 158 -13.11 12.66 -1.00
CA HIS A 158 -12.92 13.35 -2.27
C HIS A 158 -14.14 14.18 -2.71
N VAL A 159 -15.15 14.35 -1.85
CA VAL A 159 -16.41 15.05 -2.15
C VAL A 159 -16.44 16.41 -1.45
N PRO A 160 -16.18 17.53 -2.16
CA PRO A 160 -16.23 18.87 -1.55
C PRO A 160 -17.56 19.15 -0.84
N GLY A 161 -17.48 19.72 0.36
CA GLY A 161 -18.65 20.03 1.19
C GLY A 161 -19.11 18.91 2.12
N ASP A 162 -18.63 17.68 1.96
CA ASP A 162 -18.88 16.61 2.92
C ASP A 162 -18.07 16.81 4.22
N PRO A 163 -18.59 16.47 5.41
CA PRO A 163 -17.84 16.55 6.67
C PRO A 163 -16.52 15.74 6.70
N HIS A 164 -16.41 14.73 5.83
CA HIS A 164 -15.24 13.87 5.71
C HIS A 164 -14.28 14.32 4.60
N PHE A 165 -14.58 15.41 3.87
CA PHE A 165 -13.76 15.89 2.77
C PHE A 165 -12.36 16.29 3.25
N TRP A 166 -11.32 15.73 2.62
CA TRP A 166 -9.91 16.14 2.84
C TRP A 166 -9.06 16.00 1.57
N GLY A 167 -9.68 15.86 0.40
CA GLY A 167 -8.97 15.65 -0.86
C GLY A 167 -8.00 16.77 -1.21
N ASP A 168 -8.28 18.00 -0.82
CA ASP A 168 -7.36 19.14 -0.94
C ASP A 168 -6.08 18.95 -0.11
N ALA A 169 -6.21 18.46 1.13
CA ALA A 169 -5.07 18.15 1.98
C ALA A 169 -4.29 16.92 1.49
N CYS A 170 -5.00 15.89 0.99
CA CYS A 170 -4.36 14.74 0.34
C CYS A 170 -3.48 15.20 -0.83
N GLN A 171 -4.03 16.03 -1.71
CA GLN A 171 -3.31 16.59 -2.86
C GLN A 171 -2.14 17.48 -2.43
N ALA A 172 -2.29 18.27 -1.37
CA ALA A 172 -1.23 19.18 -0.93
C ALA A 172 -0.07 18.45 -0.25
N ARG A 173 -0.33 17.35 0.47
CA ARG A 173 0.64 16.78 1.43
C ARG A 173 1.10 15.37 1.07
N ILE A 174 0.31 14.59 0.34
CA ILE A 174 0.59 13.17 0.09
C ILE A 174 0.99 12.93 -1.36
N LYS A 175 2.15 12.31 -1.55
CA LYS A 175 2.70 12.10 -2.90
C LYS A 175 2.10 10.87 -3.57
N TYR A 176 2.03 9.75 -2.86
CA TYR A 176 1.68 8.43 -3.39
C TYR A 176 0.52 7.79 -2.62
N VAL A 177 -0.54 7.41 -3.33
CA VAL A 177 -1.69 6.70 -2.74
C VAL A 177 -1.84 5.33 -3.38
N ARG A 178 -1.97 4.29 -2.55
CA ARG A 178 -2.21 2.93 -3.04
C ARG A 178 -3.61 2.82 -3.63
N ASN A 179 -3.71 2.29 -4.84
CA ASN A 179 -4.97 1.99 -5.51
C ASN A 179 -5.26 0.48 -5.56
N PHE A 180 -5.06 -0.14 -6.73
CA PHE A 180 -5.47 -1.50 -7.03
C PHE A 180 -4.45 -2.52 -6.52
N VAL A 181 -4.96 -3.57 -5.89
CA VAL A 181 -4.22 -4.76 -5.45
C VAL A 181 -4.49 -5.92 -6.40
N PHE A 182 -3.46 -6.70 -6.71
CA PHE A 182 -3.54 -7.83 -7.65
C PHE A 182 -2.82 -9.08 -7.13
N PRO A 183 -3.33 -10.29 -7.39
CA PRO A 183 -2.68 -11.55 -7.02
C PRO A 183 -1.57 -11.91 -8.03
N GLU A 184 -0.60 -11.02 -8.20
CA GLU A 184 0.55 -11.16 -9.11
C GLU A 184 1.76 -10.47 -8.47
N ILE A 185 2.91 -11.15 -8.48
CA ILE A 185 4.14 -10.65 -7.84
C ILE A 185 4.73 -9.46 -8.61
N ASN A 186 4.63 -9.47 -9.94
CA ASN A 186 5.12 -8.38 -10.78
C ASN A 186 4.03 -7.32 -10.98
N ALA A 187 3.96 -6.36 -10.06
CA ALA A 187 2.98 -5.28 -10.11
C ALA A 187 3.16 -4.39 -11.37
N LEU A 188 4.39 -4.21 -11.87
CA LEU A 188 4.64 -3.44 -13.10
C LEU A 188 4.06 -4.11 -14.35
N LYS A 189 3.93 -5.45 -14.37
CA LYS A 189 3.27 -6.16 -15.47
C LYS A 189 1.79 -5.79 -15.59
N LEU A 190 1.14 -5.57 -14.45
CA LEU A 190 -0.29 -5.25 -14.40
C LEU A 190 -0.57 -3.76 -14.50
N CYS A 191 0.28 -2.95 -13.87
CA CYS A 191 0.25 -1.50 -13.89
C CYS A 191 1.58 -0.92 -14.37
N PRO A 192 1.87 -0.97 -15.69
CA PRO A 192 3.16 -0.54 -16.23
C PRO A 192 3.41 0.96 -16.05
N PHE A 193 2.35 1.74 -15.80
CA PHE A 193 2.40 3.19 -15.64
C PHE A 193 2.63 3.65 -14.19
N MET A 194 2.64 2.76 -13.19
CA MET A 194 2.76 3.19 -11.79
C MET A 194 4.17 3.72 -11.47
N PRO A 195 4.34 4.89 -10.84
CA PRO A 195 3.27 5.77 -10.35
C PRO A 195 2.62 6.63 -11.45
N TYR A 196 1.29 6.82 -11.41
CA TYR A 196 0.53 7.56 -12.43
C TYR A 196 -0.43 8.60 -11.83
N HIS A 197 -0.67 9.69 -12.54
CA HIS A 197 -1.76 10.62 -12.25
C HIS A 197 -3.05 10.18 -12.96
N ASP A 198 -4.21 10.40 -12.33
CA ASP A 198 -5.52 10.13 -12.90
C ASP A 198 -6.39 11.39 -12.93
N PRO A 199 -6.67 11.97 -14.11
CA PRO A 199 -7.46 13.21 -14.23
C PRO A 199 -8.89 13.14 -13.67
N GLN A 200 -9.49 11.95 -13.56
CA GLN A 200 -10.82 11.80 -12.96
C GLN A 200 -10.78 11.67 -11.42
N ARG A 201 -9.57 11.62 -10.85
CA ARG A 201 -9.33 11.49 -9.41
C ARG A 201 -8.28 12.53 -8.95
N PRO A 202 -8.54 13.84 -9.20
CA PRO A 202 -7.52 14.90 -9.12
C PRO A 202 -6.96 15.15 -7.71
N PHE A 203 -7.66 14.73 -6.66
CA PHE A 203 -7.16 14.91 -5.28
C PHE A 203 -6.02 13.95 -4.89
N VAL A 204 -5.60 13.07 -5.81
CA VAL A 204 -4.42 12.23 -5.63
C VAL A 204 -3.39 12.59 -6.68
N ASN A 205 -2.20 12.96 -6.20
CA ASN A 205 -1.07 13.30 -7.07
C ASN A 205 -0.64 12.11 -7.92
N LEU A 206 -0.28 11.00 -7.27
CA LEU A 206 0.20 9.80 -7.93
C LEU A 206 -0.36 8.54 -7.27
N TRP A 207 -0.95 7.68 -8.09
CA TRP A 207 -1.42 6.36 -7.69
C TRP A 207 -0.36 5.30 -7.95
N PHE A 208 -0.30 4.29 -7.08
CA PHE A 208 0.44 3.06 -7.35
C PHE A 208 -0.43 1.82 -7.14
N ALA A 209 -0.08 0.73 -7.83
CA ALA A 209 -0.67 -0.58 -7.64
C ALA A 209 0.23 -1.45 -6.78
N SER A 210 -0.33 -2.48 -6.16
CA SER A 210 0.41 -3.41 -5.31
C SER A 210 0.04 -4.86 -5.61
N SER A 211 0.95 -5.76 -5.25
CA SER A 211 0.69 -7.19 -5.13
C SER A 211 -0.14 -7.45 -3.86
N GLU A 212 -1.04 -8.41 -3.93
CA GLU A 212 -1.92 -8.81 -2.83
C GLU A 212 -1.23 -9.88 -1.97
N GLY A 213 -1.12 -9.59 -0.68
CA GLY A 213 -0.59 -10.51 0.33
C GLY A 213 -1.18 -10.18 1.70
N ALA A 214 -2.51 -9.98 1.77
CA ALA A 214 -3.22 -9.52 2.97
C ALA A 214 -2.82 -10.22 4.27
N GLU A 215 -2.46 -11.50 4.24
CA GLU A 215 -1.99 -12.27 5.40
C GLU A 215 -0.89 -13.28 5.00
N VAL A 216 -0.29 -13.95 5.98
CA VAL A 216 0.91 -14.80 5.80
C VAL A 216 0.79 -15.84 4.69
N ARG A 217 -0.38 -16.47 4.51
CA ARG A 217 -0.58 -17.49 3.48
C ARG A 217 -0.60 -16.87 2.09
N SER A 218 -1.46 -15.90 1.84
CA SER A 218 -1.54 -15.18 0.56
C SER A 218 -0.23 -14.48 0.21
N PHE A 219 0.47 -13.92 1.21
CA PHE A 219 1.81 -13.38 1.04
C PHE A 219 2.79 -14.45 0.54
N THR A 220 2.92 -15.56 1.26
CA THR A 220 3.87 -16.64 0.92
C THR A 220 3.53 -17.37 -0.37
N ASP A 221 2.25 -17.45 -0.72
CA ASP A 221 1.78 -17.94 -2.01
C ASP A 221 2.14 -16.96 -3.15
N CYS A 222 2.00 -15.64 -2.93
CA CYS A 222 2.37 -14.63 -3.93
C CYS A 222 3.89 -14.59 -4.18
N ILE A 223 4.71 -14.81 -3.13
CA ILE A 223 6.18 -14.85 -3.24
C ILE A 223 6.75 -16.26 -3.29
N SER A 224 6.04 -17.22 -3.89
CA SER A 224 6.53 -18.58 -4.12
C SER A 224 7.91 -18.57 -4.79
N GLU A 225 8.68 -19.66 -4.71
CA GLU A 225 10.03 -19.69 -5.32
C GLU A 225 9.96 -19.42 -6.82
N GLU A 226 8.98 -20.01 -7.48
CA GLU A 226 8.71 -19.83 -8.90
C GLU A 226 8.33 -18.37 -9.19
N ALA A 227 7.54 -17.74 -8.32
CA ALA A 227 7.18 -16.34 -8.47
C ALA A 227 8.40 -15.41 -8.29
N GLN A 228 9.27 -15.69 -7.32
CA GLN A 228 10.53 -14.95 -7.14
C GLN A 228 11.45 -15.08 -8.36
N ASP A 229 11.57 -16.30 -8.91
CA ASP A 229 12.40 -16.55 -10.10
C ASP A 229 11.83 -15.85 -11.34
N ARG A 230 10.49 -15.84 -11.49
CA ARG A 230 9.83 -15.05 -12.54
C ARG A 230 10.05 -13.56 -12.35
N LEU A 231 9.93 -13.01 -11.14
CA LEU A 231 10.13 -11.59 -10.90
C LEU A 231 11.55 -11.15 -11.30
N GLU A 232 12.56 -11.95 -10.97
CA GLU A 232 13.95 -11.71 -11.35
C GLU A 232 14.20 -11.87 -12.86
N ALA A 233 13.58 -12.86 -13.50
CA ALA A 233 13.70 -13.08 -14.94
C ALA A 233 13.02 -11.99 -15.76
N GLU A 234 11.84 -11.53 -15.32
CA GLU A 234 11.08 -10.45 -15.95
C GLU A 234 11.68 -9.06 -15.66
N GLY A 235 12.57 -8.96 -14.68
CA GLY A 235 13.14 -7.70 -14.20
C GLY A 235 12.09 -6.72 -13.66
N GLY A 236 11.04 -7.26 -13.03
CA GLY A 236 9.86 -6.51 -12.60
C GLY A 236 10.04 -5.81 -11.24
N ALA A 237 8.92 -5.30 -10.72
CA ALA A 237 8.87 -4.79 -9.36
C ALA A 237 7.64 -5.32 -8.61
N CYS A 238 7.85 -5.70 -7.37
CA CYS A 238 6.80 -6.05 -6.41
C CYS A 238 6.69 -4.95 -5.35
N ILE A 239 5.49 -4.41 -5.18
CA ILE A 239 5.11 -3.66 -3.99
C ILE A 239 4.07 -4.54 -3.30
N MET A 240 4.48 -5.34 -2.34
CA MET A 240 3.56 -6.20 -1.61
C MET A 240 2.73 -5.38 -0.63
N TYR A 241 1.41 -5.50 -0.65
CA TYR A 241 0.56 -4.95 0.39
C TYR A 241 0.12 -6.05 1.34
N THR A 242 0.35 -5.87 2.64
CA THR A 242 0.13 -6.89 3.67
C THR A 242 -0.25 -6.28 5.01
N HIS A 243 -0.70 -7.12 5.93
CA HIS A 243 -0.82 -6.80 7.35
C HIS A 243 0.12 -7.76 8.10
N PHE A 244 1.31 -7.31 8.51
CA PHE A 244 2.27 -8.21 9.18
C PHE A 244 1.77 -8.75 10.52
N ALA A 245 0.75 -8.12 11.10
CA ALA A 245 0.03 -8.61 12.26
C ALA A 245 -0.79 -9.90 11.99
N CYS A 246 -1.07 -10.23 10.72
CA CYS A 246 -1.94 -11.34 10.34
C CYS A 246 -1.15 -12.63 10.06
N GLY A 247 -0.70 -13.29 11.13
CA GLY A 247 -0.20 -14.66 11.10
C GLY A 247 1.30 -14.84 10.84
N PHE A 248 2.05 -13.76 10.60
CA PHE A 248 3.50 -13.82 10.37
C PHE A 248 4.30 -14.12 11.63
N TYR A 249 3.78 -13.74 12.80
CA TYR A 249 4.33 -14.06 14.10
C TYR A 249 3.22 -14.50 15.04
N LYS A 250 3.35 -15.69 15.64
CA LYS A 250 2.35 -16.27 16.54
C LYS A 250 3.04 -17.09 17.61
N ASP A 251 2.54 -17.03 18.84
CA ASP A 251 3.00 -17.84 19.97
C ASP A 251 4.54 -17.80 20.17
N GLY A 252 5.13 -16.62 20.00
CA GLY A 252 6.57 -16.41 20.18
C GLY A 252 7.44 -16.84 18.99
N ARG A 253 6.85 -17.14 17.82
CA ARG A 253 7.56 -17.69 16.67
C ARG A 253 7.14 -17.03 15.36
N LEU A 254 8.12 -16.77 14.50
CA LEU A 254 7.89 -16.40 13.10
C LEU A 254 7.34 -17.59 12.32
N ASP A 255 6.46 -17.32 11.35
CA ASP A 255 6.02 -18.33 10.39
C ASP A 255 7.22 -18.82 9.57
N GLN A 256 7.41 -20.14 9.57
CA GLN A 256 8.60 -20.76 8.97
C GLN A 256 8.61 -20.59 7.44
N ARG A 257 7.45 -20.71 6.79
CA ARG A 257 7.35 -20.58 5.32
C ARG A 257 7.67 -19.16 4.89
N PHE A 258 7.15 -18.16 5.60
CA PHE A 258 7.50 -16.76 5.42
C PHE A 258 9.01 -16.54 5.59
N ALA A 259 9.59 -17.03 6.69
CA ALA A 259 11.00 -16.86 6.96
C ALA A 259 11.88 -17.46 5.84
N ASP A 260 11.57 -18.67 5.38
CA ASP A 260 12.33 -19.34 4.32
C ASP A 260 12.19 -18.63 2.97
N ARG A 261 10.98 -18.18 2.63
CA ARG A 261 10.72 -17.42 1.38
C ARG A 261 11.44 -16.07 1.37
N MET A 262 11.43 -15.34 2.48
CA MET A 262 12.11 -14.05 2.60
C MET A 262 13.64 -14.19 2.61
N ARG A 263 14.19 -15.20 3.30
CA ARG A 263 15.64 -15.48 3.25
C ARG A 263 16.10 -15.83 1.84
N ARG A 264 15.32 -16.65 1.12
CA ARG A 264 15.61 -16.98 -0.28
C ARG A 264 15.58 -15.72 -1.14
N LEU A 265 14.55 -14.89 -0.98
CA LEU A 265 14.40 -13.65 -1.74
C LEU A 265 15.55 -12.67 -1.46
N GLY A 266 15.94 -12.48 -0.20
CA GLY A 266 17.03 -11.57 0.20
C GLY A 266 18.41 -11.98 -0.33
N ARG A 267 18.61 -13.25 -0.69
CA ARG A 267 19.84 -13.73 -1.34
C ARG A 267 19.88 -13.46 -2.85
N LYS A 268 18.76 -13.10 -3.47
CA LYS A 268 18.72 -12.75 -4.89
C LYS A 268 19.27 -11.35 -5.12
N ASN A 269 19.62 -11.04 -6.38
CA ASN A 269 20.12 -9.71 -6.74
C ASN A 269 18.99 -8.67 -6.91
N GLY A 270 18.14 -8.57 -5.89
CA GLY A 270 17.02 -7.63 -5.85
C GLY A 270 17.39 -6.28 -5.23
N TRP A 271 16.62 -5.26 -5.58
CA TRP A 271 16.62 -3.96 -4.94
C TRP A 271 15.54 -3.93 -3.85
N PHE A 272 15.96 -3.87 -2.59
CA PHE A 272 15.09 -3.99 -1.41
C PHE A 272 15.01 -2.68 -0.63
N VAL A 273 14.20 -1.75 -1.13
CA VAL A 273 14.08 -0.38 -0.60
C VAL A 273 12.64 -0.04 -0.23
N PRO A 274 12.40 1.00 0.60
CA PRO A 274 11.04 1.40 0.92
C PRO A 274 10.20 1.80 -0.30
N VAL A 275 8.88 1.79 -0.15
CA VAL A 275 7.92 2.06 -1.23
C VAL A 275 8.15 3.43 -1.85
N ARG A 276 8.32 4.48 -1.04
CA ARG A 276 8.67 5.82 -1.55
C ARG A 276 9.90 5.79 -2.43
N THR A 277 10.97 5.15 -1.99
CA THR A 277 12.25 5.11 -2.73
C THR A 277 12.08 4.44 -4.08
N LEU A 278 11.35 3.32 -4.12
CA LEU A 278 11.03 2.63 -5.36
C LEU A 278 10.17 3.51 -6.29
N LEU A 279 9.13 4.16 -5.78
CA LEU A 279 8.24 5.00 -6.57
C LEU A 279 8.92 6.30 -7.05
N ASP A 280 9.80 6.89 -6.24
CA ASP A 280 10.62 8.05 -6.60
C ASP A 280 11.58 7.69 -7.74
N PHE A 281 12.24 6.53 -7.66
CA PHE A 281 13.09 6.03 -8.75
C PHE A 281 12.28 5.79 -10.03
N LEU A 282 11.14 5.11 -9.92
CA LEU A 282 10.24 4.85 -11.04
C LEU A 282 9.64 6.12 -11.64
N LEU A 283 9.53 7.21 -10.88
CA LEU A 283 9.09 8.52 -11.36
C LEU A 283 10.24 9.30 -11.99
N ALA A 284 11.48 9.13 -11.52
CA ALA A 284 12.65 9.79 -12.11
C ALA A 284 13.12 9.10 -13.41
N SER A 285 12.86 7.80 -13.56
CA SER A 285 13.28 7.01 -14.72
C SER A 285 12.39 7.17 -15.96
N ARG A 286 11.31 7.95 -15.89
CA ARG A 286 10.36 8.24 -16.98
C ARG A 286 9.63 9.54 -16.71
N ASP A 287 8.96 10.09 -17.72
CA ASP A 287 8.04 11.21 -17.49
C ASP A 287 6.84 10.80 -16.63
N THR A 288 6.27 11.76 -15.91
CA THR A 288 5.04 11.54 -15.13
C THR A 288 3.92 11.08 -16.05
N HIS A 289 3.37 9.88 -15.82
CA HIS A 289 2.32 9.33 -16.67
C HIS A 289 0.94 9.80 -16.22
N THR A 290 0.20 10.48 -17.10
CA THR A 290 -1.22 10.78 -16.91
C THR A 290 -2.05 9.75 -17.63
N LEU A 291 -2.93 9.03 -16.91
CA LEU A 291 -3.77 8.01 -17.52
C LEU A 291 -4.72 8.60 -18.58
N THR A 292 -4.74 7.95 -19.74
CA THR A 292 -5.83 8.10 -20.70
C THR A 292 -7.09 7.35 -20.23
N ASP A 293 -8.25 7.69 -20.79
CA ASP A 293 -9.50 6.97 -20.50
C ASP A 293 -9.43 5.48 -20.89
N THR A 294 -8.65 5.13 -21.90
CA THR A 294 -8.47 3.73 -22.33
C THR A 294 -7.59 2.96 -21.35
N GLU A 295 -6.48 3.54 -20.91
CA GLU A 295 -5.60 2.92 -19.89
C GLU A 295 -6.33 2.77 -18.56
N ARG A 296 -7.05 3.81 -18.11
CA ARG A 296 -7.88 3.74 -16.89
C ARG A 296 -8.90 2.61 -16.98
N ARG A 297 -9.71 2.57 -18.04
CA ARG A 297 -10.71 1.49 -18.23
C ARG A 297 -10.08 0.11 -18.26
N THR A 298 -8.88 -0.02 -18.83
CA THR A 298 -8.13 -1.28 -18.88
C THR A 298 -7.66 -1.72 -17.50
N LEU A 299 -7.06 -0.82 -16.72
CA LEU A 299 -6.62 -1.09 -15.35
C LEU A 299 -7.80 -1.46 -14.45
N GLU A 300 -8.87 -0.67 -14.50
CA GLU A 300 -10.12 -0.94 -13.77
C GLU A 300 -10.72 -2.31 -14.12
N ARG A 301 -10.75 -2.66 -15.42
CA ARG A 301 -11.28 -3.96 -15.88
C ARG A 301 -10.42 -5.12 -15.42
N ARG A 302 -9.09 -5.00 -15.49
CA ARG A 302 -8.15 -6.02 -14.97
C ARG A 302 -8.39 -6.27 -13.49
N TRP A 303 -8.47 -5.19 -12.71
CA TRP A 303 -8.72 -5.30 -11.27
C TRP A 303 -10.08 -5.91 -10.97
N LEU A 304 -11.14 -5.49 -11.66
CA LEU A 304 -12.48 -6.03 -11.48
C LEU A 304 -12.55 -7.53 -11.80
N ILE A 305 -11.92 -7.98 -12.88
CA ILE A 305 -11.84 -9.41 -13.22
C ILE A 305 -11.10 -10.18 -12.12
N SER A 306 -10.00 -9.63 -11.61
CA SER A 306 -9.27 -10.24 -10.51
C SER A 306 -10.16 -10.38 -9.27
N LYS A 307 -10.83 -9.30 -8.86
CA LYS A 307 -11.74 -9.28 -7.71
C LYS A 307 -12.86 -10.33 -7.82
N LEU A 308 -13.46 -10.46 -9.00
CA LEU A 308 -14.53 -11.44 -9.23
C LEU A 308 -14.04 -12.89 -9.15
N ARG A 309 -12.75 -13.14 -9.43
CA ARG A 309 -12.15 -14.48 -9.36
C ARG A 309 -11.68 -14.86 -7.95
N THR A 310 -11.13 -13.89 -7.22
CA THR A 310 -10.49 -14.17 -5.92
C THR A 310 -11.35 -13.80 -4.72
N GLY A 311 -12.43 -13.02 -4.91
CA GLY A 311 -13.35 -12.64 -3.83
C GLY A 311 -12.76 -11.73 -2.76
N THR A 312 -11.53 -11.24 -2.92
CA THR A 312 -10.84 -10.44 -1.89
C THR A 312 -11.41 -9.02 -1.79
N SER A 313 -11.23 -8.36 -0.65
CA SER A 313 -11.83 -7.07 -0.21
C SER A 313 -11.40 -5.83 -0.99
#